data_AF-A0A944KMI9-F1
#
_entry.id   AF-A0A944KMI9-F1
#
_cell.length_a   1.000
_cell.length_b   1.000
_cell.length_c   1.000
_cell.angle_alpha   90.00
_cell.angle_beta   90.00
_cell.angle_gamma   90.00
#
_symmetry.space_group_name_H-M   'P 1'
#
loop_
_entity.id
_entity.type
_entity.pdbx_description
1 polymer ?
#
loop_
_entity_poly.entity_id
_entity_poly.type
_entity_poly.pdbx_seq_one_letter_code
_entity_poly.pdbx_strand_id
1 'polypeptide(L)'
;MPEFEESLRDASPFETAILRDGVITAAELEEAQERKRVCMLDAGIRWKIFDDGTSEGEPVDGSALGSTEDVNATLQRCSRQFDRSVTYLFNEVRRNPEKQDDATITVACLRDAGVVGADYTERRWREENDSGAFAFNQWDPAATQCRLDPLGLWRR
;
A
#
# COMPACT_ATOMS: atom_id res chain seq x y z
N MET A 1 -10.45 5.84 -15.43
CA MET A 1 -9.43 4.78 -15.19
C MET A 1 -10.15 3.65 -14.48
N PRO A 2 -10.06 2.39 -14.94
CA PRO A 2 -10.85 1.29 -14.39
C PRO A 2 -10.72 1.11 -12.87
N GLU A 3 -9.52 1.36 -12.32
CA GLU A 3 -9.19 1.18 -10.90
C GLU A 3 -9.84 2.23 -10.00
N PHE A 4 -10.02 3.46 -10.52
CA PHE A 4 -10.78 4.53 -9.85
C PHE A 4 -12.28 4.22 -9.86
N GLU A 5 -12.82 3.74 -10.98
CA GLU A 5 -14.23 3.34 -11.09
C GLU A 5 -14.56 2.16 -10.18
N GLU A 6 -13.65 1.19 -10.06
CA GLU A 6 -13.78 0.08 -9.12
C GLU A 6 -13.74 0.57 -7.67
N SER A 7 -12.76 1.40 -7.33
CA SER A 7 -12.60 1.95 -5.98
C SER A 7 -13.80 2.80 -5.53
N LEU A 8 -14.45 3.51 -6.47
CA LEU A 8 -15.64 4.32 -6.21
C LEU A 8 -16.87 3.50 -5.78
N ARG A 9 -16.94 2.19 -6.07
CA ARG A 9 -18.12 1.36 -5.72
C ARG A 9 -18.32 1.21 -4.22
N ASP A 10 -17.22 1.13 -3.50
CA ASP A 10 -17.17 0.91 -2.04
C ASP A 10 -16.52 2.08 -1.30
N ALA A 11 -16.35 3.22 -1.97
CA ALA A 11 -15.71 4.40 -1.39
C ALA A 11 -16.60 5.07 -0.34
N SER A 12 -15.99 5.59 0.72
CA SER A 12 -16.68 6.50 1.63
C SER A 12 -17.05 7.82 0.92
N PRO A 13 -17.93 8.66 1.50
CA PRO A 13 -18.17 10.00 0.96
C PRO A 13 -16.91 10.87 0.87
N PHE A 14 -15.96 10.68 1.79
CA PHE A 14 -14.68 11.37 1.77
C PHE A 14 -13.81 10.88 0.61
N GLU A 15 -13.61 9.57 0.48
CA GLU A 15 -12.83 9.00 -0.61
C GLU A 15 -13.47 9.32 -1.97
N THR A 16 -14.80 9.29 -2.07
CA THR A 16 -15.53 9.67 -3.29
C THR A 16 -15.18 11.09 -3.75
N ALA A 17 -15.00 12.04 -2.83
CA ALA A 17 -14.67 13.41 -3.17
C ALA A 17 -13.27 13.54 -3.79
N ILE A 18 -12.31 12.73 -3.32
CA ILE A 18 -10.94 12.65 -3.84
C ILE A 18 -10.91 11.90 -5.18
N LEU A 19 -11.55 10.73 -5.24
CA LEU A 19 -11.41 9.82 -6.39
C LEU A 19 -12.14 10.28 -7.66
N ARG A 20 -13.07 11.24 -7.56
CA ARG A 20 -13.99 11.60 -8.66
C ARG A 20 -13.32 12.20 -9.89
N ASP A 21 -12.19 12.89 -9.72
CA ASP A 21 -11.50 13.56 -10.83
C ASP A 21 -10.42 12.67 -11.47
N GLY A 22 -10.22 11.47 -10.92
CA GLY A 22 -9.28 10.47 -11.43
C GLY A 22 -7.82 10.78 -11.13
N VAL A 23 -7.53 11.75 -10.26
CA VAL A 23 -6.17 12.14 -9.86
C VAL A 23 -6.11 12.19 -8.34
N ILE A 24 -5.02 11.70 -7.76
CA ILE A 24 -4.78 11.85 -6.32
C ILE A 24 -3.50 12.66 -6.17
N THR A 25 -3.63 13.84 -5.57
CA THR A 25 -2.50 14.71 -5.26
C THR A 25 -1.82 14.28 -3.96
N ALA A 26 -0.57 14.73 -3.76
CA ALA A 26 0.13 14.49 -2.49
C ALA A 26 -0.62 15.11 -1.29
N ALA A 27 -1.31 16.23 -1.49
CA ALA A 27 -2.10 16.87 -0.45
C ALA A 27 -3.35 16.05 -0.07
N GLU A 28 -4.04 15.47 -1.05
CA GLU A 28 -5.20 14.60 -0.79
C GLU A 28 -4.79 13.30 -0.10
N LEU A 29 -3.63 12.75 -0.46
CA LEU A 29 -3.03 11.63 0.25
C LEU A 29 -2.74 11.98 1.71
N GLU A 30 -2.07 13.11 1.95
CA GLU A 30 -1.74 13.56 3.30
C GLU A 30 -3.01 13.79 4.14
N GLU A 31 -4.05 14.41 3.56
CA GLU A 31 -5.34 14.60 4.24
C GLU A 31 -6.01 13.27 4.58
N ALA A 32 -6.03 12.31 3.66
CA ALA A 32 -6.58 10.97 3.88
C ALA A 32 -5.87 10.23 5.02
N GLN A 33 -4.54 10.26 5.00
CA GLN A 33 -3.70 9.61 6.02
C GLN A 33 -3.85 10.28 7.39
N GLU A 34 -3.92 11.61 7.43
CA GLU A 34 -4.14 12.34 8.68
C GLU A 34 -5.53 12.05 9.27
N ARG A 35 -6.59 12.03 8.45
CA ARG A 35 -7.94 11.68 8.93
C ARG A 35 -8.02 10.25 9.46
N LYS A 36 -7.36 9.30 8.81
CA LYS A 36 -7.21 7.94 9.35
C LYS A 36 -6.45 7.93 10.67
N ARG A 37 -5.35 8.67 10.78
CA ARG A 37 -4.57 8.79 12.02
C ARG A 37 -5.39 9.37 13.17
N VAL A 38 -6.18 10.41 12.91
CA VAL A 38 -7.13 11.00 13.87
C VAL A 38 -8.19 9.97 14.29
N CYS A 39 -8.78 9.23 13.34
CA CYS A 39 -9.73 8.16 13.66
C CYS A 39 -9.15 7.05 14.56
N MET A 40 -7.89 6.67 14.33
CA MET A 40 -7.18 5.72 15.19
C MET A 40 -6.92 6.31 16.57
N LEU A 41 -6.52 7.59 16.62
CA LEU A 41 -6.24 8.31 17.86
C LEU A 41 -7.50 8.44 18.73
N ASP A 42 -8.64 8.75 18.13
CA ASP A 42 -9.95 8.81 18.81
C ASP A 42 -10.37 7.45 19.37
N ALA A 43 -9.88 6.36 18.77
CA ALA A 43 -10.04 5.00 19.27
C ALA A 43 -8.97 4.59 20.30
N GLY A 44 -8.12 5.52 20.74
CA GLY A 44 -7.07 5.29 21.73
C GLY A 44 -5.79 4.65 21.18
N ILE A 45 -5.60 4.63 19.85
CA ILE A 45 -4.47 3.99 19.19
C ILE A 45 -3.65 5.03 18.43
N ARG A 46 -2.39 5.20 18.82
CA ARG A 46 -1.40 5.98 18.08
C ARG A 46 -0.87 5.11 16.93
N TRP A 47 -1.28 5.45 15.71
CA TRP A 47 -0.85 4.74 14.50
C TRP A 47 0.35 5.43 13.83
N LYS A 48 1.32 4.64 13.37
CA LYS A 48 2.48 5.08 12.59
C LYS A 48 2.69 4.14 11.40
N ILE A 49 2.94 4.73 10.23
CA ILE A 49 3.38 4.01 9.03
C ILE A 49 4.86 4.35 8.82
N PHE A 50 5.66 3.34 8.50
CA PHE A 50 7.08 3.47 8.24
C PHE A 50 7.37 3.50 6.74
N ASP A 51 8.54 4.02 6.38
CA ASP A 51 8.97 4.17 4.99
C ASP A 51 9.16 2.82 4.28
N ASP A 52 9.33 1.71 4.98
CA ASP A 52 9.39 0.37 4.37
C ASP A 52 7.99 -0.21 4.03
N GLY A 53 6.92 0.52 4.37
CA GLY A 53 5.54 0.11 4.20
C GLY A 53 4.99 -0.71 5.37
N THR A 54 5.78 -0.92 6.42
CA THR A 54 5.28 -1.50 7.68
C THR A 54 4.51 -0.45 8.49
N SER A 55 3.77 -0.90 9.50
CA SER A 55 2.98 -0.03 10.36
C SER A 55 2.90 -0.57 11.78
N GLU A 56 2.84 0.34 12.74
CA GLU A 56 2.76 0.03 14.16
C GLU A 56 1.64 0.83 14.83
N GLY A 57 0.98 0.20 15.81
CA GLY A 57 -0.04 0.80 16.65
C GLY A 57 0.36 0.69 18.12
N GLU A 58 0.27 1.80 18.84
CA GLU A 58 0.56 1.88 20.28
C GLU A 58 -0.64 2.45 21.04
N PRO A 59 -0.87 2.06 22.31
CA PRO A 59 -1.91 2.65 23.13
C PRO A 59 -1.55 4.10 23.50
N VAL A 60 -2.51 5.02 23.43
CA VAL A 60 -2.28 6.44 23.68
C VAL A 60 -2.10 6.74 25.17
N ASP A 61 -2.79 6.01 26.03
CA ASP A 61 -2.89 6.21 27.48
C ASP A 61 -1.97 5.27 28.30
N GLY A 62 -1.14 4.48 27.63
CA GLY A 62 -0.27 3.48 28.28
C GLY A 62 -1.02 2.27 28.85
N SER A 63 -2.31 2.13 28.55
CA SER A 63 -3.06 0.91 28.84
C SER A 63 -2.59 -0.26 27.95
N ALA A 64 -3.04 -1.47 28.23
CA ALA A 64 -2.85 -2.57 27.29
C ALA A 64 -3.70 -2.28 26.03
N LEU A 65 -3.10 -2.42 24.85
CA LEU A 65 -3.88 -2.52 23.61
C LEU A 65 -4.92 -3.63 23.76
N GLY A 66 -6.10 -3.42 23.19
CA GLY A 66 -7.12 -4.46 23.08
C GLY A 66 -6.60 -5.69 22.32
N SER A 67 -7.48 -6.66 22.07
CA SER A 67 -7.06 -7.81 21.28
C SER A 67 -6.56 -7.35 19.90
N THR A 68 -5.64 -8.13 19.30
CA THR A 68 -5.16 -7.85 17.94
C THR A 68 -6.32 -7.75 16.93
N GLU A 69 -7.40 -8.50 17.16
CA GLU A 69 -8.62 -8.44 16.36
C GLU A 69 -9.33 -7.08 16.48
N ASP A 70 -9.43 -6.51 17.69
CA ASP A 70 -10.06 -5.20 17.91
C ASP A 70 -9.28 -4.06 17.26
N VAL A 71 -7.95 -4.12 17.36
CA VAL A 71 -7.03 -3.17 16.72
C VAL A 71 -7.18 -3.25 15.21
N ASN A 72 -7.18 -4.46 14.64
CA ASN A 72 -7.37 -4.68 13.22
C ASN A 72 -8.75 -4.23 12.73
N ALA A 73 -9.82 -4.49 13.48
CA ALA A 73 -11.16 -4.03 13.13
C ALA A 73 -11.24 -2.50 13.12
N THR A 74 -10.58 -1.85 14.07
CA THR A 74 -10.48 -0.38 14.13
C THR A 74 -9.67 0.18 12.96
N LEU A 75 -8.53 -0.42 12.65
CA LEU A 75 -7.72 -0.07 11.49
C LEU A 75 -8.52 -0.19 10.19
N GLN A 76 -9.24 -1.30 10.00
CA GLN A 76 -10.05 -1.52 8.81
C GLN A 76 -11.17 -0.49 8.69
N ARG A 77 -11.87 -0.18 9.79
CA ARG A 77 -12.92 0.84 9.83
C ARG A 77 -12.37 2.22 9.45
N CYS A 78 -11.32 2.67 10.12
CA CYS A 78 -10.70 3.97 9.84
C CYS A 78 -10.13 4.04 8.41
N SER A 79 -9.52 2.95 7.92
CA SER A 79 -9.00 2.90 6.55
C SER A 79 -10.12 2.96 5.51
N ARG A 80 -11.19 2.16 5.65
CA ARG A 80 -12.37 2.20 4.76
C ARG A 80 -13.07 3.56 4.76
N GLN A 81 -12.96 4.32 5.83
CA GLN A 81 -13.60 5.62 5.92
C GLN A 81 -12.76 6.72 5.24
N PHE A 82 -11.43 6.62 5.24
CA PHE A 82 -10.59 7.78 4.88
C PHE A 82 -9.50 7.50 3.85
N ASP A 83 -8.89 6.32 3.83
CA ASP A 83 -7.53 6.16 3.28
C ASP A 83 -7.33 4.93 2.39
N ARG A 84 -8.21 3.93 2.49
CA ARG A 84 -8.02 2.60 1.88
C ARG A 84 -7.75 2.72 0.38
N SER A 85 -8.64 3.39 -0.35
CA SER A 85 -8.55 3.54 -1.79
C SER A 85 -7.62 4.68 -2.18
N VAL A 86 -7.51 5.72 -1.37
CA VAL A 86 -6.64 6.88 -1.66
C VAL A 86 -5.17 6.49 -1.66
N THR A 87 -4.67 5.92 -0.56
CA THR A 87 -3.27 5.46 -0.47
C THR A 87 -2.98 4.35 -1.48
N TYR A 88 -3.91 3.42 -1.68
CA TYR A 88 -3.77 2.34 -2.68
C TYR A 88 -3.58 2.92 -4.09
N LEU A 89 -4.54 3.71 -4.58
CA LEU A 89 -4.51 4.24 -5.94
C LEU A 89 -3.37 5.23 -6.16
N PHE A 90 -3.04 6.06 -5.15
CA PHE A 90 -1.88 6.95 -5.24
C PHE A 90 -0.60 6.16 -5.45
N ASN A 91 -0.41 5.08 -4.68
CA ASN A 91 0.78 4.24 -4.82
C ASN A 91 0.77 3.47 -6.14
N GLU A 92 -0.37 2.92 -6.58
CA GLU A 92 -0.46 2.24 -7.88
C GLU A 92 -0.12 3.17 -9.05
N VAL A 93 -0.69 4.38 -9.07
CA VAL A 93 -0.43 5.38 -10.11
C VAL A 93 1.02 5.88 -10.05
N ARG A 94 1.54 6.14 -8.86
CA ARG A 94 2.92 6.59 -8.68
C ARG A 94 3.91 5.51 -9.14
N ARG A 95 3.65 4.24 -8.79
CA ARG A 95 4.46 3.06 -9.08
C ARG A 95 4.49 2.66 -10.53
N ASN A 96 3.36 2.81 -11.20
CA ASN A 96 3.22 2.39 -12.59
C ASN A 96 2.36 3.40 -13.38
N PRO A 97 2.88 4.63 -13.60
CA PRO A 97 2.11 5.71 -14.21
C PRO A 97 1.68 5.40 -15.65
N GLU A 98 2.47 4.59 -16.36
CA GLU A 98 2.20 4.15 -17.73
C GLU A 98 1.36 2.87 -17.80
N LYS A 99 1.00 2.27 -16.66
CA LYS A 99 0.22 1.01 -16.59
C LYS A 99 0.86 -0.12 -17.39
N GLN A 100 2.17 -0.23 -17.29
CA GLN A 100 2.92 -1.36 -17.84
C GLN A 100 2.50 -2.66 -17.15
N ASP A 101 2.85 -3.79 -17.74
CA ASP A 101 2.58 -5.08 -17.12
C ASP A 101 3.35 -5.24 -15.79
N ASP A 102 2.61 -5.45 -14.69
CA ASP A 102 3.18 -5.39 -13.35
C ASP A 102 4.24 -6.47 -13.09
N ALA A 103 3.98 -7.68 -13.59
CA ALA A 103 4.95 -8.77 -13.51
C ALA A 103 6.20 -8.45 -14.32
N THR A 104 6.04 -7.85 -15.50
CA THR A 104 7.17 -7.44 -16.36
C THR A 104 8.09 -6.46 -15.64
N ILE A 105 7.56 -5.34 -15.12
CA ILE A 105 8.39 -4.31 -14.46
C ILE A 105 9.02 -4.83 -13.16
N THR A 106 8.28 -5.65 -12.40
CA THR A 106 8.77 -6.18 -11.12
C THR A 106 9.85 -7.23 -11.32
N VAL A 107 9.66 -8.18 -12.26
CA VAL A 107 10.67 -9.21 -12.57
C VAL A 107 11.94 -8.60 -13.15
N ALA A 108 11.82 -7.58 -14.00
CA ALA A 108 12.97 -6.84 -14.51
C ALA A 108 13.79 -6.25 -13.35
N CYS A 109 13.14 -5.52 -12.43
CA CYS A 109 13.81 -4.95 -11.26
C CYS A 109 14.46 -6.04 -10.37
N LEU A 110 13.75 -7.12 -10.07
CA LEU A 110 14.26 -8.19 -9.20
C LEU A 110 15.51 -8.86 -9.81
N ARG A 111 15.55 -9.03 -11.13
CA ARG A 111 16.71 -9.57 -11.85
C ARG A 111 17.87 -8.57 -11.83
N ASP A 112 17.60 -7.30 -12.14
CA ASP A 112 18.62 -6.24 -12.16
C ASP A 112 19.25 -6.03 -10.78
N ALA A 113 18.46 -6.18 -9.72
CA ALA A 113 18.92 -6.10 -8.34
C ALA A 113 19.58 -7.40 -7.82
N GLY A 114 19.60 -8.47 -8.63
CA GLY A 114 20.20 -9.76 -8.26
C GLY A 114 19.43 -10.56 -7.21
N VAL A 115 18.18 -10.19 -6.92
CA VAL A 115 17.29 -10.89 -5.97
C VAL A 115 16.88 -12.26 -6.53
N VAL A 116 16.69 -12.33 -7.83
CA VAL A 116 16.31 -13.56 -8.55
C VAL A 116 17.22 -13.82 -9.75
N GLY A 117 17.27 -15.08 -10.19
CA GLY A 117 18.04 -15.49 -11.36
C GLY A 117 17.40 -15.11 -12.70
N ALA A 118 18.18 -15.22 -13.78
CA ALA A 118 17.72 -14.94 -15.14
C ALA A 118 16.59 -15.89 -15.62
N ASP A 119 16.42 -17.04 -14.98
CA ASP A 119 15.37 -18.03 -15.23
C ASP A 119 14.05 -17.71 -14.51
N TYR A 120 14.02 -16.73 -13.60
CA TYR A 120 12.81 -16.32 -12.89
C TYR A 120 11.87 -15.57 -13.82
N THR A 121 10.63 -16.02 -14.02
CA THR A 121 9.71 -15.49 -15.05
C THR A 121 8.53 -14.72 -14.48
N GLU A 122 7.88 -13.92 -15.31
CA GLU A 122 6.64 -13.18 -15.00
C GLU A 122 5.52 -14.13 -14.58
N ARG A 123 5.40 -15.30 -15.23
CA ARG A 123 4.41 -16.31 -14.84
C ARG A 123 4.66 -16.83 -13.43
N ARG A 124 5.91 -17.17 -13.11
CA ARG A 124 6.30 -17.62 -11.77
C ARG A 124 6.04 -16.54 -10.73
N TRP A 125 6.38 -15.30 -11.05
CA TRP A 125 6.09 -14.17 -10.17
C TRP A 125 4.60 -14.03 -9.86
N ARG A 126 3.72 -14.17 -10.86
CA ARG A 126 2.26 -14.12 -10.63
C ARG A 126 1.79 -15.25 -9.72
N GLU A 127 2.24 -16.48 -9.96
CA GLU A 127 1.90 -17.63 -9.13
C GLU A 127 2.35 -17.43 -7.66
N GLU A 128 3.56 -16.89 -7.46
CA GLU A 128 4.11 -16.59 -6.13
C GLU A 128 3.40 -15.40 -5.48
N ASN A 129 3.02 -14.37 -6.25
CA ASN A 129 2.29 -13.21 -5.78
C ASN A 129 0.85 -13.55 -5.37
N ASP A 130 0.16 -14.37 -6.17
CA ASP A 130 -1.21 -14.83 -5.88
C ASP A 130 -1.26 -15.73 -4.62
N SER A 131 -0.20 -16.52 -4.38
CA SER A 131 -0.09 -17.38 -3.20
C SER A 131 0.53 -16.69 -1.99
N GLY A 132 1.21 -15.55 -2.17
CA GLY A 132 2.03 -14.89 -1.16
C GLY A 132 3.30 -15.67 -0.77
N ALA A 133 3.66 -16.71 -1.51
CA ALA A 133 4.78 -17.61 -1.22
C ALA A 133 5.91 -17.44 -2.24
N PHE A 134 6.81 -16.49 -1.97
CA PHE A 134 7.93 -16.17 -2.85
C PHE A 134 9.13 -17.10 -2.66
N ALA A 135 9.83 -17.38 -3.76
CA ALA A 135 11.08 -18.15 -3.71
C ALA A 135 12.31 -17.33 -3.29
N PHE A 136 12.11 -16.04 -3.04
CA PHE A 136 13.10 -15.09 -2.53
C PHE A 136 12.57 -14.42 -1.26
N ASN A 137 13.47 -13.79 -0.49
CA ASN A 137 13.05 -13.00 0.66
C ASN A 137 12.42 -11.68 0.18
N GLN A 138 11.09 -11.58 0.23
CA GLN A 138 10.34 -10.39 -0.20
C GLN A 138 10.56 -9.16 0.71
N TRP A 139 11.17 -9.36 1.88
CA TRP A 139 11.52 -8.32 2.83
C TRP A 139 12.98 -7.89 2.75
N ASP A 140 13.76 -8.49 1.85
CA ASP A 140 15.09 -7.99 1.53
C ASP A 140 14.99 -6.53 1.03
N PRO A 141 15.94 -5.63 1.36
CA PRO A 141 15.89 -4.25 0.91
C PRO A 141 15.74 -4.09 -0.61
N ALA A 142 16.41 -4.92 -1.41
CA ALA A 142 16.31 -4.88 -2.87
C ALA A 142 14.95 -5.41 -3.36
N ALA A 143 14.42 -6.46 -2.73
CA ALA A 143 13.08 -6.94 -3.04
C ALA A 143 12.00 -5.92 -2.65
N THR A 144 12.17 -5.24 -1.52
CA THR A 144 11.28 -4.17 -1.04
C THR A 144 11.30 -2.98 -1.98
N GLN A 145 12.48 -2.60 -2.48
CA GLN A 145 12.64 -1.59 -3.51
C GLN A 145 11.83 -1.96 -4.77
N CYS A 146 12.01 -3.17 -5.30
CA CYS A 146 11.29 -3.60 -6.50
C CYS A 146 9.77 -3.75 -6.29
N ARG A 147 9.34 -4.11 -5.09
CA ARG A 147 7.92 -4.14 -4.74
C ARG A 147 7.30 -2.75 -4.72
N LEU A 148 8.00 -1.77 -4.16
CA LEU A 148 7.46 -0.42 -3.93
C LEU A 148 7.70 0.52 -5.12
N ASP A 149 8.82 0.38 -5.82
CA ASP A 149 9.26 1.24 -6.92
C ASP A 149 10.10 0.43 -7.96
N PRO A 150 9.48 -0.48 -8.71
CA PRO A 150 10.16 -1.33 -9.70
C PRO A 150 10.78 -0.53 -10.86
N LEU A 151 10.34 0.72 -11.06
CA LEU A 151 10.82 1.61 -12.10
C LEU A 151 11.88 2.62 -11.59
N GLY A 152 12.19 2.62 -10.29
CA GLY A 152 13.18 3.52 -9.68
C GLY A 152 12.83 5.01 -9.80
N LEU A 153 11.53 5.32 -9.81
CA LEU A 153 10.98 6.65 -10.04
C LEU A 153 11.16 7.59 -8.84
N TRP A 154 11.21 7.08 -7.60
CA TRP A 154 11.34 7.93 -6.40
C TRP A 154 12.09 7.33 -5.21
N ARG A 155 12.39 6.02 -5.20
CA ARG A 155 13.35 5.42 -4.27
C ARG A 155 14.61 5.04 -5.04
N ARG A 156 15.78 5.48 -4.57
CA ARG A 156 17.09 5.14 -5.14
C ARG A 156 18.08 4.85 -4.02
#